data_AF-A0ABD7NW92-F1
#
_entry.id   AF-A0ABD7NW92-F1
#
_cell.length_a   1.000
_cell.length_b   1.000
_cell.length_c   1.000
_cell.angle_alpha   90.00
_cell.angle_beta   90.00
_cell.angle_gamma   90.00
#
_symmetry.space_group_name_H-M   'P 1'
#
loop_
_entity.id
_entity.type
_entity.pdbx_description
1 polymer ?
#
loop_
_entity_poly.entity_id
_entity_poly.type
_entity_poly.pdbx_seq_one_letter_code
_entity_poly.pdbx_strand_id
1 'polypeptide(L)' 'MTAAADQGLVDIHDRRPLVLSTEAAREWMRQDIGGKEAEEIAVDGAIPADKFIWHAVTRAVGNVKNQGAELIDPVT' A
#
# COMPACT_ATOMS: atom_id res chain seq x y z
N MET A 1 6.48 0.87 -6.69
CA MET A 1 7.54 0.85 -5.67
C MET A 1 7.03 0.12 -4.43
N THR A 2 7.92 -0.47 -3.62
CA THR A 2 7.55 -1.14 -2.35
C THR A 2 8.42 -0.63 -1.21
N ALA A 3 7.90 -0.65 0.01
CA ALA A 3 8.60 -0.38 1.26
C ALA A 3 8.68 -1.67 2.10
N ALA A 4 9.53 -1.69 3.13
CA ALA A 4 9.51 -2.77 4.11
C ALA A 4 8.17 -2.75 4.85
N ALA A 5 7.62 -3.94 5.14
CA ALA A 5 6.53 -4.02 6.09
C ALA A 5 7.06 -3.75 7.51
N ASP A 6 6.27 -3.06 8.31
CA ASP A 6 6.52 -2.76 9.71
C ASP A 6 5.33 -3.21 10.56
N GLN A 7 5.58 -3.41 11.86
CA GLN A 7 4.58 -3.81 12.85
C GLN A 7 3.80 -5.08 12.41
N GLY A 8 2.49 -5.14 12.66
CA GLY A 8 1.65 -6.31 12.41
C GLY A 8 1.48 -6.71 10.93
N LEU A 9 1.96 -5.89 9.98
CA LEU A 9 1.99 -6.26 8.56
C LEU A 9 3.08 -7.30 8.26
N VAL A 10 4.15 -7.37 9.06
CA VAL A 10 5.23 -8.36 8.91
C VAL A 10 4.70 -9.79 9.08
N ASP A 11 3.67 -9.98 9.92
CA ASP A 11 3.02 -11.27 10.12
C ASP A 11 2.27 -11.78 8.87
N ILE A 12 2.04 -10.90 7.88
CA ILE A 12 1.39 -11.21 6.60
C ILE A 12 2.43 -11.34 5.48
N HIS A 13 3.34 -10.36 5.36
CA HIS A 13 4.40 -10.34 4.34
C HIS A 13 5.50 -9.33 4.74
N ASP A 14 6.74 -9.55 4.27
CA ASP A 14 7.90 -8.68 4.55
C ASP A 14 7.93 -7.34 3.78
N ARG A 15 7.01 -7.13 2.82
CA ARG A 15 6.98 -5.96 1.93
C ARG A 15 5.56 -5.42 1.82
N ARG A 16 5.44 -4.11 1.64
CA ARG A 16 4.17 -3.40 1.39
C ARG A 16 4.30 -2.41 0.22
N PRO A 17 3.20 -2.02 -0.43
CA PRO A 17 3.21 -0.86 -1.32
C PRO A 17 3.64 0.40 -0.58
N LEU A 18 4.34 1.32 -1.27
CA LEU A 18 4.47 2.69 -0.79
C LEU A 18 3.12 3.39 -0.99
N VAL A 19 2.41 3.66 0.10
CA VAL A 19 1.16 4.42 0.10
C VAL A 19 1.46 5.83 0.58
N LEU A 20 1.06 6.84 -0.21
CA LEU A 20 1.30 8.25 0.09
C LEU A 20 0.03 8.93 0.62
N SER A 21 0.20 9.99 1.42
CA SER A 21 -0.88 10.93 1.71
C SER A 21 -1.41 11.59 0.43
N THR A 22 -2.59 12.17 0.50
CA THR A 22 -3.21 12.82 -0.67
C THR A 22 -2.35 13.98 -1.16
N GLU A 23 -1.76 14.75 -0.25
CA GLU A 23 -0.88 15.88 -0.53
C GLU A 23 0.43 15.41 -1.17
N ALA A 24 1.08 14.41 -0.58
CA ALA A 24 2.33 13.86 -1.10
C ALA A 24 2.14 13.20 -2.48
N ALA A 25 1.00 12.52 -2.70
CA ALA A 25 0.68 11.95 -4.00
C ALA A 25 0.55 13.01 -5.10
N ARG A 26 0.03 14.20 -4.79
CA ARG A 26 -0.05 15.31 -5.75
C ARG A 26 1.33 15.84 -6.10
N GLU A 27 2.19 16.06 -5.11
CA GLU A 27 3.57 16.50 -5.34
C GLU A 27 4.35 15.46 -6.14
N TRP A 28 4.20 14.17 -5.83
CA TRP A 28 4.85 13.06 -6.55
C TRP A 28 4.56 13.05 -8.06
N MET A 29 3.36 13.48 -8.49
CA MET A 29 2.97 13.46 -9.91
C MET A 29 3.49 14.63 -10.74
N ARG A 30 4.05 15.66 -10.09
CA ARG A 30 4.59 16.82 -10.77
C ARG A 30 5.72 16.41 -11.72
N GLN A 31 5.75 17.01 -12.91
CA GLN A 31 6.75 16.70 -13.93
C GLN A 31 8.03 17.52 -13.78
N ASP A 32 7.98 18.59 -12.99
CA ASP A 32 9.06 19.54 -12.77
C ASP A 32 9.92 19.22 -11.54
N ILE A 33 9.66 18.11 -10.84
CA ILE A 33 10.46 17.65 -9.70
C ILE A 33 11.61 16.74 -10.15
N GLY A 34 12.75 16.88 -9.49
CA GLY A 34 13.89 15.97 -9.64
C GLY A 34 13.75 14.69 -8.82
N GLY A 35 14.60 13.69 -9.11
CA GLY A 35 14.58 12.42 -8.39
C GLY A 35 14.83 12.55 -6.88
N LYS A 36 15.63 13.54 -6.45
CA LYS A 36 15.87 13.82 -5.03
C LYS A 36 14.63 14.33 -4.32
N GLU A 37 13.90 15.27 -4.93
CA GLU A 37 12.65 15.79 -4.37
C GLU A 37 11.59 14.68 -4.32
N ALA A 38 11.54 13.80 -5.33
CA ALA A 38 10.67 12.63 -5.29
C ALA A 38 11.02 11.69 -4.13
N GLU A 39 12.30 11.44 -3.85
CA GLU A 39 12.74 10.64 -2.69
C GLU A 39 12.28 11.26 -1.35
N GLU A 40 12.44 12.56 -1.19
CA GLU A 40 11.97 13.30 0.00
C GLU A 40 10.44 13.17 0.15
N ILE A 41 9.67 13.33 -0.94
CA ILE A 41 8.21 13.11 -0.95
C ILE A 41 7.85 11.67 -0.55
N ALA A 42 8.60 10.68 -1.02
CA ALA A 42 8.34 9.28 -0.70
C ALA A 42 8.59 8.96 0.79
N VAL A 43 9.62 9.57 1.39
CA VAL A 43 9.96 9.37 2.82
C VAL A 43 8.95 10.10 3.71
N ASP A 44 8.70 11.38 3.44
CA ASP A 44 7.88 12.23 4.32
C ASP A 44 6.38 11.99 4.12
N GLY A 45 5.98 11.58 2.92
CA GLY A 45 4.59 11.35 2.53
C GLY A 45 4.06 9.95 2.80
N ALA A 46 4.91 9.01 3.22
CA ALA A 46 4.51 7.62 3.44
C ALA A 46 3.51 7.49 4.60
N ILE A 47 2.42 6.76 4.36
CA ILE A 47 1.47 6.39 5.41
C ILE A 47 2.05 5.23 6.23
N PRO A 48 2.13 5.33 7.58
CA PRO A 48 2.69 4.28 8.43
C PRO A 48 1.79 3.03 8.53
N ALA A 49 2.36 1.86 8.89
CA ALA A 49 1.62 0.60 8.99
C ALA A 49 0.42 0.63 9.93
N ASP A 50 0.53 1.34 11.06
CA ASP A 50 -0.52 1.43 12.08
C ASP A 50 -1.83 2.08 11.58
N LYS A 51 -1.83 2.71 10.39
CA LYS A 51 -3.04 3.25 9.75
C LYS A 51 -3.80 2.21 8.92
N PHE A 52 -3.25 1.01 8.75
CA PHE A 52 -3.86 -0.05 7.96
C PHE A 52 -4.54 -1.06 8.86
N ILE A 53 -5.64 -1.61 8.34
CA ILE A 53 -6.32 -2.77 8.89
C ILE A 53 -6.25 -3.90 7.87
N TRP A 54 -6.32 -5.13 8.36
CA TRP A 54 -6.28 -6.32 7.51
C TRP A 54 -7.14 -7.42 8.11
N HIS A 55 -7.60 -8.30 7.24
CA HIS A 55 -8.34 -9.51 7.59
C HIS A 55 -8.09 -10.59 6.54
N ALA A 56 -8.27 -11.84 6.93
CA ALA A 56 -8.20 -12.95 5.99
C ALA A 56 -9.38 -12.87 5.00
N VAL A 57 -9.11 -13.21 3.74
CA VAL A 57 -10.11 -13.31 2.66
C VAL A 57 -10.13 -14.71 2.06
N THR A 58 -11.13 -15.01 1.23
CA THR A 58 -11.23 -16.31 0.56
C THR A 58 -10.06 -16.55 -0.40
N ARG A 59 -9.62 -17.82 -0.50
CA ARG A 59 -8.61 -18.22 -1.49
C ARG A 59 -9.04 -18.00 -2.94
N ALA A 60 -10.33 -17.79 -3.20
CA ALA A 60 -10.86 -17.47 -4.53
C ALA A 60 -10.20 -16.24 -5.16
N VAL A 61 -9.71 -15.28 -4.35
CA VAL A 61 -8.99 -14.10 -4.83
C VAL A 61 -7.71 -14.43 -5.62
N GLY A 62 -7.13 -15.62 -5.40
CA GLY A 62 -5.92 -16.07 -6.11
C GLY A 62 -6.13 -16.39 -7.59
N ASN A 63 -7.38 -16.51 -8.07
CA ASN A 63 -7.69 -16.71 -9.48
C ASN A 63 -8.26 -15.42 -10.09
N VAL A 64 -7.49 -14.80 -10.98
CA VAL A 64 -7.81 -13.51 -11.63
C VAL A 64 -9.11 -13.48 -12.44
N LYS A 65 -9.69 -14.65 -12.76
CA LYS A 65 -11.00 -14.73 -13.43
C LYS A 65 -12.16 -14.35 -12.51
N ASN A 66 -11.96 -14.42 -11.20
CA ASN A 66 -12.94 -14.00 -10.20
C ASN A 66 -12.80 -12.48 -10.01
N GLN A 67 -13.91 -11.74 -10.10
CA GLN A 67 -13.94 -10.26 -10.01
C GLN A 67 -15.09 -9.76 -9.10
N GLY A 68 -15.65 -10.65 -8.29
CA GLY A 68 -16.76 -10.32 -7.39
C GLY A 68 -16.32 -9.43 -6.23
N ALA A 69 -17.25 -8.63 -5.71
CA ALA A 69 -16.97 -7.73 -4.58
C ALA A 69 -16.67 -8.51 -3.29
N GLU A 70 -17.19 -9.73 -3.17
CA GLU A 70 -16.98 -10.62 -2.03
C GLU A 70 -15.51 -11.05 -1.84
N LEU A 71 -14.65 -10.82 -2.84
CA LEU A 71 -13.24 -11.19 -2.77
C LEU A 71 -12.44 -10.38 -1.74
N ILE A 72 -12.96 -9.23 -1.29
CA ILE A 72 -12.36 -8.43 -0.22
C ILE A 72 -13.07 -8.60 1.13
N ASP A 73 -14.15 -9.38 1.19
CA ASP A 73 -14.88 -9.60 2.43
C ASP A 73 -14.11 -10.52 3.38
N PRO A 74 -14.19 -10.29 4.71
CA PRO A 74 -13.59 -11.18 5.70
C PRO A 74 -14.17 -12.60 5.61
N VAL A 75 -13.30 -13.60 5.68
CA VAL A 75 -13.75 -14.98 5.95
C VAL A 75 -14.00 -15.16 7.45
N THR A 76 -15.06 -15.90 7.79
CA THR A 76 -15.38 -16.31 9.16
C THR A 76 -14.65 -17.59 9.53
#